data_AF-A0A2L0EPG5-F1
#
_entry.id   AF-A0A2L0EPG5-F1
#
_cell.length_a   1.000
_cell.length_b   1.000
_cell.length_c   1.000
_cell.angle_alpha   90.00
_cell.angle_beta   90.00
_cell.angle_gamma   90.00
#
_symmetry.space_group_name_H-M   'P 1'
#
loop_
_entity.id
_entity.type
_entity.pdbx_description
1 polymer ?
#
loop_
_entity_poly.entity_id
_entity_poly.type
_entity_poly.pdbx_seq_one_letter_code
_entity_poly.pdbx_strand_id
1 'polypeptide(L)'
;MVSRGLRIGLLAAAPAIGLGIVALRAPGGEPGVGSGGERARAPGALGGSVALGGIGGDSAASCAPLSPAAARGKRIYQRGVTADGRAVEGAIVDGAASLSGREAACAGCHGPSGQGTDEGGVPAPPLAPERLFARAQGAAAQGTATALAAAIREGRAPPDRRLHPVMPRYRIPDADLSDLIRYLGCLGRDLDPGVTADAVALGAALPLSGPAAPMGAAVRDVLSAAFAEVNAQGGIYRRRIELRVEDSGGAAGEVGATARLLERGVLALVGSVSSGDPALLARLEEERAPLVAPVEAGATAADGVVFHVQPGPDVLARVAIHHLAGERRDAGATAAASLVVYTRGREGEAWAAGARAEAARRGLPAPAALPFAPGELAPGAVAEAARRHGAAAVLFWGSGADLARCAAALGAAAPGPIYAPLGPAGELPEALWQRPERVLFLHAGPLGEQARASTSEALRAFLQRAGMAPPAGRPPGAAPGQPATPGQPATPGQPAAPGLLGVQARAYAAARIATEALKRAGAHVTREGLIAALEGLRDFDAGPAPRVSFARNRRTGVLGATLVRLDPASGGAVRASPWIEVVP
;
A
#
# COMPACT_ATOMS: atom_id res chain seq x y z
N MET A 1 44.89 -35.95 -19.44
CA MET A 1 44.69 -34.61 -20.00
C MET A 1 44.46 -33.61 -18.86
N VAL A 2 45.46 -32.74 -18.68
CA VAL A 2 45.58 -31.51 -17.87
C VAL A 2 44.49 -30.49 -18.29
N SER A 3 43.98 -29.49 -17.55
CA SER A 3 43.84 -29.11 -16.13
C SER A 3 42.95 -27.84 -16.08
N ARG A 4 42.52 -27.46 -14.86
CA ARG A 4 42.25 -26.09 -14.36
C ARG A 4 40.99 -25.34 -14.83
N GLY A 5 40.05 -25.18 -13.90
CA GLY A 5 39.15 -24.03 -13.80
C GLY A 5 39.51 -23.21 -12.55
N LEU A 6 39.97 -21.99 -12.79
CA LEU A 6 40.65 -21.08 -11.86
C LEU A 6 39.63 -20.30 -11.00
N ARG A 7 39.84 -20.25 -9.68
CA ARG A 7 39.25 -19.25 -8.78
C ARG A 7 40.15 -18.01 -8.78
N ILE A 8 39.60 -16.83 -9.12
CA ILE A 8 40.23 -15.54 -8.86
C ILE A 8 39.17 -14.63 -8.24
N GLY A 9 39.42 -14.25 -6.98
CA GLY A 9 38.74 -13.12 -6.35
C GLY A 9 39.33 -11.81 -6.83
N LEU A 10 38.50 -10.78 -6.94
CA LEU A 10 38.93 -9.43 -7.24
C LEU A 10 38.40 -8.48 -6.16
N LEU A 11 39.33 -8.01 -5.32
CA LEU A 11 39.22 -6.74 -4.61
C LEU A 11 39.31 -5.59 -5.62
N ALA A 12 38.47 -4.56 -5.46
CA ALA A 12 38.75 -3.18 -5.87
C ALA A 12 37.83 -2.27 -5.04
N ALA A 13 38.35 -1.60 -4.01
CA ALA A 13 39.06 -0.32 -4.06
C ALA A 13 38.10 0.88 -4.01
N ALA A 14 37.98 1.46 -2.82
CA ALA A 14 37.44 2.79 -2.59
C ALA A 14 38.47 3.87 -2.97
N PRO A 15 38.05 5.03 -3.49
CA PRO A 15 38.85 6.23 -3.40
C PRO A 15 38.20 7.25 -2.45
N ALA A 16 39.00 7.71 -1.48
CA ALA A 16 38.74 8.89 -0.69
C ALA A 16 39.81 9.93 -1.02
N ILE A 17 39.44 11.04 -1.68
CA ILE A 17 40.13 12.34 -1.75
C ILE A 17 39.00 13.34 -2.13
N GLY A 18 38.75 14.49 -1.50
CA GLY A 18 39.58 15.39 -0.72
C GLY A 18 39.46 16.80 -1.34
N LEU A 19 38.76 17.69 -0.63
CA LEU A 19 38.69 19.16 -0.68
C LEU A 19 38.92 19.96 -1.99
N GLY A 20 38.02 20.92 -2.22
CA GLY A 20 38.26 22.11 -3.05
C GLY A 20 37.22 23.20 -2.80
N ILE A 21 37.41 24.00 -1.75
CA ILE A 21 36.68 25.24 -1.49
C ILE A 21 37.20 26.30 -2.46
N VAL A 22 36.33 26.88 -3.28
CA VAL A 22 36.57 28.18 -3.92
C VAL A 22 35.34 29.05 -3.76
N ALA A 23 35.47 30.06 -2.91
CA ALA A 23 34.56 31.17 -2.78
C ALA A 23 34.87 32.22 -3.85
N LEU A 24 33.87 32.68 -4.60
CA LEU A 24 33.94 33.92 -5.37
C LEU A 24 32.67 34.73 -5.14
N ARG A 25 32.88 36.02 -4.88
CA ARG A 25 31.97 37.02 -4.32
C ARG A 25 31.67 38.09 -5.38
N ALA A 26 30.39 38.30 -5.69
CA ALA A 26 29.66 39.53 -6.11
C ALA A 26 30.22 40.34 -7.33
N PRO A 27 29.53 41.35 -7.94
CA PRO A 27 28.40 42.21 -7.54
C PRO A 27 27.17 42.09 -8.48
N GLY A 28 25.94 42.55 -8.21
CA GLY A 28 25.46 43.85 -7.73
C GLY A 28 24.82 44.61 -8.91
N GLY A 29 23.50 44.88 -8.86
CA GLY A 29 22.81 45.67 -9.88
C GLY A 29 21.28 45.52 -9.92
N GLU A 30 20.59 46.25 -9.06
CA GLU A 30 19.23 46.81 -9.29
C GLU A 30 19.39 48.12 -10.10
N PRO A 31 18.39 48.63 -10.88
CA PRO A 31 17.09 49.08 -10.33
C PRO A 31 15.87 49.02 -11.29
N GLY A 32 14.68 49.38 -10.80
CA GLY A 32 13.69 50.06 -11.65
C GLY A 32 12.21 49.81 -11.35
N VAL A 33 11.62 50.75 -10.62
CA VAL A 33 10.19 50.92 -10.31
C VAL A 33 9.37 51.38 -11.54
N GLY A 34 8.10 50.97 -11.62
CA GLY A 34 7.05 51.59 -12.46
C GLY A 34 5.74 50.80 -12.41
N SER A 35 4.87 51.00 -11.43
CA SER A 35 3.78 51.99 -11.36
C SER A 35 2.66 51.83 -12.41
N GLY A 36 1.51 51.33 -11.92
CA GLY A 36 0.19 51.96 -12.16
C GLY A 36 -0.59 51.53 -13.40
N GLY A 37 -1.86 51.18 -13.21
CA GLY A 37 -2.84 51.27 -14.31
C GLY A 37 -4.06 50.36 -14.24
N GLU A 38 -4.79 50.36 -13.14
CA GLU A 38 -6.14 49.80 -13.04
C GLU A 38 -7.12 50.67 -13.85
N ARG A 39 -7.81 50.11 -14.86
CA ARG A 39 -9.08 50.65 -15.36
C ARG A 39 -10.02 49.53 -15.82
N ALA A 40 -11.06 49.33 -15.03
CA ALA A 40 -12.29 48.63 -15.40
C ALA A 40 -13.10 49.45 -16.43
N ARG A 41 -13.75 48.76 -17.38
CA ARG A 41 -15.03 49.19 -17.98
C ARG A 41 -15.83 47.98 -18.48
N ALA A 42 -17.15 48.10 -18.30
CA ALA A 42 -18.22 47.11 -18.33
C ALA A 42 -18.61 46.59 -19.74
N PRO A 43 -19.50 45.58 -19.87
CA PRO A 43 -19.66 44.76 -21.07
C PRO A 43 -20.68 45.32 -22.06
N GLY A 44 -20.39 45.14 -23.35
CA GLY A 44 -21.32 45.28 -24.48
C GLY A 44 -21.52 43.93 -25.16
N ALA A 45 -22.76 43.67 -25.59
CA ALA A 45 -23.27 42.37 -26.00
C ALA A 45 -23.08 42.06 -27.51
N LEU A 46 -23.04 40.75 -27.80
CA LEU A 46 -23.40 40.03 -29.03
C LEU A 46 -22.53 40.16 -30.31
N GLY A 47 -22.00 39.01 -30.76
CA GLY A 47 -21.56 38.79 -32.15
C GLY A 47 -20.57 37.62 -32.28
N GLY A 48 -20.93 36.59 -33.04
CA GLY A 48 -20.22 35.31 -33.12
C GLY A 48 -18.76 35.36 -33.60
N SER A 49 -17.94 34.46 -33.06
CA SER A 49 -17.10 33.52 -33.81
C SER A 49 -16.36 32.61 -32.81
N VAL A 50 -16.37 31.30 -33.03
CA VAL A 50 -15.64 30.34 -32.20
C VAL A 50 -14.15 30.51 -32.51
N ALA A 51 -13.47 31.35 -31.74
CA ALA A 51 -12.03 31.50 -31.77
C ALA A 51 -11.37 30.34 -31.01
N LEU A 52 -10.68 29.46 -31.74
CA LEU A 52 -9.68 28.56 -31.19
C LEU A 52 -8.59 29.43 -30.55
N GLY A 53 -8.63 29.55 -29.22
CA GLY A 53 -7.70 30.36 -28.43
C GLY A 53 -6.25 29.97 -28.70
N GLY A 54 -5.48 30.95 -29.15
CA GLY A 54 -4.05 30.84 -29.36
C GLY A 54 -3.32 30.60 -28.04
N ILE A 55 -2.46 29.59 -28.04
CA ILE A 55 -1.41 29.40 -27.05
C ILE A 55 -0.28 30.37 -27.38
N GLY A 56 -0.43 31.62 -26.93
CA GLY A 56 0.65 32.59 -26.84
C GLY A 56 1.61 32.19 -25.73
N GLY A 57 2.91 32.41 -25.95
CA GLY A 57 3.97 32.00 -25.06
C GLY A 57 3.90 32.67 -23.69
N ASP A 58 3.80 31.84 -22.65
CA ASP A 58 4.05 32.22 -21.26
C ASP A 58 5.07 31.23 -20.66
N SER A 59 5.95 31.80 -19.83
CA SER A 59 6.95 31.14 -18.99
C SER A 59 6.50 29.80 -18.43
N ALA A 60 7.34 28.75 -18.49
CA ALA A 60 7.31 27.54 -17.65
C ALA A 60 5.98 27.25 -16.91
N ALA A 61 4.87 27.22 -17.65
CA ALA A 61 3.56 27.21 -17.02
C ALA A 61 3.36 25.82 -16.41
N SER A 62 3.07 25.78 -15.11
CA SER A 62 2.64 24.58 -14.42
C SER A 62 1.46 23.98 -15.21
N CYS A 63 1.61 22.73 -15.65
CA CYS A 63 0.53 21.99 -16.29
C CYS A 63 -0.52 21.47 -15.30
N ALA A 64 -0.41 21.86 -14.02
CA ALA A 64 -1.36 21.53 -12.97
C ALA A 64 -2.30 22.73 -12.70
N PRO A 65 -3.64 22.55 -12.76
CA PRO A 65 -4.34 21.31 -13.11
C PRO A 65 -4.31 21.00 -14.61
N LEU A 66 -4.30 19.72 -14.96
CA LEU A 66 -4.37 19.27 -16.35
C LEU A 66 -5.72 19.63 -16.97
N SER A 67 -5.72 20.07 -18.24
CA SER A 67 -6.97 20.18 -19.02
C SER A 67 -7.67 18.82 -19.10
N PRO A 68 -9.01 18.75 -19.25
CA PRO A 68 -9.73 17.48 -19.37
C PRO A 68 -9.18 16.56 -20.46
N ALA A 69 -8.75 17.14 -21.58
CA ALA A 69 -8.13 16.42 -22.68
C ALA A 69 -6.74 15.87 -22.32
N ALA A 70 -5.89 16.66 -21.66
CA ALA A 70 -4.61 16.18 -21.17
C ALA A 70 -4.77 15.12 -20.07
N ALA A 71 -5.80 15.23 -19.22
CA ALA A 71 -6.12 14.21 -18.22
C ALA A 71 -6.50 12.87 -18.88
N ARG A 72 -7.30 12.88 -19.97
CA ARG A 72 -7.57 11.66 -20.76
C ARG A 72 -6.30 11.11 -21.43
N GLY A 73 -5.46 12.00 -21.97
CA GLY A 73 -4.15 11.63 -22.52
C GLY A 73 -3.20 10.99 -21.50
N LYS A 74 -3.21 11.48 -20.25
CA LYS A 74 -2.47 10.88 -19.13
C LYS A 74 -2.88 9.44 -18.89
N ARG A 75 -4.19 9.13 -18.96
CA ARG A 75 -4.69 7.75 -18.81
C ARG A 75 -4.14 6.82 -19.90
N ILE A 76 -4.07 7.29 -21.14
CA ILE A 76 -3.48 6.55 -22.25
C ILE A 76 -1.98 6.33 -21.99
N TYR A 77 -1.25 7.39 -21.64
CA TYR A 77 0.19 7.31 -21.38
C TYR A 77 0.55 6.36 -20.24
N GLN A 78 -0.13 6.49 -19.09
CA GLN A 78 0.21 5.76 -17.87
C GLN A 78 -0.38 4.36 -17.81
N ARG A 79 -1.55 4.14 -18.42
CA ARG A 79 -2.33 2.90 -18.26
C ARG A 79 -2.61 2.19 -19.58
N GLY A 80 -2.41 2.84 -20.72
CA GLY A 80 -2.77 2.30 -22.03
C GLY A 80 -4.28 2.07 -22.17
N VAL A 81 -5.10 2.93 -21.57
CA VAL A 81 -6.57 2.84 -21.61
C VAL A 81 -7.16 4.19 -22.02
N THR A 82 -8.11 4.17 -22.95
CA THR A 82 -8.82 5.34 -23.45
C THR A 82 -9.86 5.86 -22.46
N ALA A 83 -10.42 7.04 -22.72
CA ALA A 83 -11.44 7.70 -21.90
C ALA A 83 -12.63 6.78 -21.55
N ASP A 84 -13.11 6.03 -22.53
CA ASP A 84 -14.23 5.10 -22.48
C ASP A 84 -13.85 3.68 -22.02
N GLY A 85 -12.60 3.47 -21.59
CA GLY A 85 -12.17 2.21 -20.97
C GLY A 85 -11.66 1.15 -21.94
N ARG A 86 -11.56 1.44 -23.24
CA ARG A 86 -10.94 0.52 -24.22
C ARG A 86 -9.44 0.43 -23.98
N ALA A 87 -8.91 -0.79 -24.08
CA ALA A 87 -7.47 -1.01 -24.07
C ALA A 87 -6.86 -0.47 -25.36
N VAL A 88 -5.73 0.24 -25.23
CA VAL A 88 -4.92 0.69 -26.37
C VAL A 88 -4.08 -0.49 -26.86
N GLU A 89 -4.06 -0.69 -28.17
CA GLU A 89 -3.25 -1.74 -28.80
C GLU A 89 -2.00 -1.15 -29.46
N GLY A 90 -0.91 -1.91 -29.43
CA GLY A 90 0.33 -1.58 -30.15
C GLY A 90 0.99 -2.83 -30.72
N ALA A 91 1.50 -2.75 -31.95
CA ALA A 91 2.27 -3.81 -32.59
C ALA A 91 3.78 -3.56 -32.42
N ILE A 92 4.54 -4.60 -32.08
CA ILE A 92 6.01 -4.55 -31.94
C ILE A 92 6.67 -5.53 -32.91
N VAL A 93 7.98 -5.36 -33.13
CA VAL A 93 8.81 -6.23 -33.98
C VAL A 93 8.16 -6.41 -35.37
N ASP A 94 7.82 -5.28 -35.98
CA ASP A 94 7.16 -5.18 -37.29
C ASP A 94 5.86 -6.00 -37.41
N GLY A 95 5.15 -6.19 -36.31
CA GLY A 95 3.86 -6.89 -36.26
C GLY A 95 3.93 -8.34 -35.79
N ALA A 96 5.12 -8.86 -35.45
CA ALA A 96 5.29 -10.22 -34.95
C ALA A 96 4.71 -10.43 -33.54
N ALA A 97 4.53 -9.36 -32.75
CA ALA A 97 3.85 -9.42 -31.47
C ALA A 97 2.99 -8.16 -31.24
N SER A 98 2.02 -8.28 -30.34
CA SER A 98 1.08 -7.21 -29.97
C SER A 98 1.05 -7.02 -28.46
N LEU A 99 0.94 -5.78 -28.03
CA LEU A 99 0.72 -5.36 -26.65
C LEU A 99 -0.66 -4.74 -26.54
N SER A 100 -1.31 -4.90 -25.38
CA SER A 100 -2.61 -4.30 -25.11
C SER A 100 -2.71 -3.74 -23.69
N GLY A 101 -3.47 -2.66 -23.54
CA GLY A 101 -3.75 -2.06 -22.24
C GLY A 101 -2.46 -1.61 -21.56
N ARG A 102 -2.23 -2.10 -20.33
CA ARG A 102 -1.06 -1.72 -19.53
C ARG A 102 0.28 -2.14 -20.17
N GLU A 103 0.32 -3.21 -20.96
CA GLU A 103 1.53 -3.61 -21.69
C GLU A 103 1.88 -2.62 -22.80
N ALA A 104 0.86 -1.97 -23.37
CA ALA A 104 1.03 -0.93 -24.38
C ALA A 104 1.23 0.46 -23.76
N ALA A 105 1.13 0.63 -22.44
CA ALA A 105 1.25 1.94 -21.80
C ALA A 105 2.64 2.55 -22.05
N CYS A 106 2.69 3.80 -22.56
CA CYS A 106 3.94 4.48 -22.87
C CYS A 106 4.86 4.60 -21.64
N ALA A 107 4.28 4.74 -20.45
CA ALA A 107 5.01 4.80 -19.18
C ALA A 107 5.80 3.52 -18.85
N GLY A 108 5.49 2.37 -19.46
CA GLY A 108 6.24 1.13 -19.27
C GLY A 108 7.69 1.25 -19.74
N CYS A 109 7.90 1.80 -20.94
CA CYS A 109 9.23 2.04 -21.50
C CYS A 109 9.75 3.46 -21.18
N HIS A 110 8.90 4.48 -21.21
CA HIS A 110 9.35 5.86 -21.02
C HIS A 110 9.30 6.34 -19.57
N GLY A 111 8.84 5.49 -18.65
CA GLY A 111 8.69 5.81 -17.23
C GLY A 111 7.45 6.66 -16.91
N PRO A 112 7.00 6.72 -15.64
CA PRO A 112 5.75 7.42 -15.28
C PRO A 112 5.73 8.91 -15.56
N SER A 113 6.89 9.55 -15.66
CA SER A 113 7.07 10.99 -15.89
C SER A 113 7.87 11.29 -17.16
N GLY A 114 8.06 10.31 -18.05
CA GLY A 114 8.83 10.50 -19.27
C GLY A 114 10.33 10.54 -19.10
N GLN A 115 10.86 10.05 -17.98
CA GLN A 115 12.30 10.08 -17.71
C GLN A 115 13.12 9.08 -18.55
N GLY A 116 12.47 8.14 -19.24
CA GLY A 116 13.13 7.06 -19.99
C GLY A 116 13.58 5.89 -19.09
N THR A 117 13.75 4.72 -19.69
CA THR A 117 14.28 3.51 -19.02
C THR A 117 15.21 2.76 -19.96
N ASP A 118 15.85 1.71 -19.44
CA ASP A 118 16.56 0.72 -20.24
C ASP A 118 15.94 -0.65 -19.94
N GLU A 119 15.46 -1.32 -20.99
CA GLU A 119 14.82 -2.63 -20.87
C GLU A 119 15.56 -3.63 -21.75
N GLY A 120 16.24 -4.60 -21.12
CA GLY A 120 16.98 -5.64 -21.84
C GLY A 120 18.11 -5.12 -22.73
N GLY A 121 18.70 -3.96 -22.40
CA GLY A 121 19.72 -3.31 -23.23
C GLY A 121 19.15 -2.46 -24.36
N VAL A 122 17.83 -2.30 -24.44
CA VAL A 122 17.15 -1.39 -25.37
C VAL A 122 16.82 -0.10 -24.62
N PRO A 123 17.53 1.01 -24.90
CA PRO A 123 17.26 2.28 -24.23
C PRO A 123 15.99 2.93 -24.79
N ALA A 124 15.03 3.19 -23.90
CA ALA A 124 13.88 4.02 -24.18
C ALA A 124 14.19 5.47 -23.76
N PRO A 125 14.28 6.42 -24.71
CA PRO A 125 14.76 7.77 -24.41
C PRO A 125 13.76 8.55 -23.54
N PRO A 126 14.25 9.55 -22.77
CA PRO A 126 13.38 10.49 -22.08
C PRO A 126 12.48 11.27 -23.07
N LEU A 127 11.23 11.48 -22.69
CA LEU A 127 10.19 12.21 -23.43
C LEU A 127 10.03 13.64 -22.90
N ALA A 128 11.12 14.41 -22.87
CA ALA A 128 11.07 15.81 -22.43
C ALA A 128 10.21 16.66 -23.39
N PRO A 129 9.16 17.37 -22.90
CA PRO A 129 8.31 18.21 -23.75
C PRO A 129 9.12 19.20 -24.57
N GLU A 130 10.17 19.79 -23.99
CA GLU A 130 11.02 20.77 -24.67
C GLU A 130 11.67 20.18 -25.91
N ARG A 131 12.01 18.88 -25.90
CA ARG A 131 12.62 18.18 -27.06
C ARG A 131 11.59 17.70 -28.05
N LEU A 132 10.45 17.17 -27.57
CA LEU A 132 9.36 16.71 -28.41
C LEU A 132 8.74 17.88 -29.22
N PHE A 133 8.70 19.07 -28.60
CA PHE A 133 8.09 20.27 -29.15
C PHE A 133 9.11 21.35 -29.55
N ALA A 134 10.43 21.09 -29.47
CA ALA A 134 11.51 22.04 -29.80
C ALA A 134 11.38 22.70 -31.18
N ARG A 135 10.76 22.02 -32.17
CA ARG A 135 10.57 22.56 -33.52
C ARG A 135 9.47 23.62 -33.62
N ALA A 136 8.74 23.91 -32.55
CA ALA A 136 7.66 24.90 -32.53
C ALA A 136 8.12 26.36 -32.62
N GLN A 137 9.42 26.67 -32.50
CA GLN A 137 9.95 28.02 -32.75
C GLN A 137 10.19 28.33 -34.24
N GLY A 138 9.56 27.57 -35.14
CA GLY A 138 9.64 27.81 -36.59
C GLY A 138 8.75 26.90 -37.45
N ALA A 139 8.30 25.75 -36.95
CA ALA A 139 7.24 24.93 -37.54
C ALA A 139 5.91 25.17 -36.80
N ALA A 140 4.81 25.35 -37.53
CA ALA A 140 3.48 25.47 -36.95
C ALA A 140 3.19 24.31 -35.98
N ALA A 141 2.49 24.57 -34.86
CA ALA A 141 2.13 23.55 -33.86
C ALA A 141 1.48 22.30 -34.49
N GLN A 142 0.73 22.48 -35.58
CA GLN A 142 0.16 21.43 -36.42
C GLN A 142 1.22 20.43 -36.93
N GLY A 143 2.39 20.92 -37.39
CA GLY A 143 3.47 20.10 -37.91
C GLY A 143 4.14 19.23 -36.84
N THR A 144 4.19 19.70 -35.60
CA THR A 144 4.70 18.91 -34.47
C THR A 144 3.72 17.81 -34.08
N ALA A 145 2.42 18.11 -34.03
CA ALA A 145 1.39 17.12 -33.76
C ALA A 145 1.35 16.01 -34.83
N THR A 146 1.44 16.38 -36.12
CA THR A 146 1.53 15.42 -37.22
C THR A 146 2.77 14.54 -37.13
N ALA A 147 3.93 15.11 -36.79
CA ALA A 147 5.16 14.35 -36.59
C ALA A 147 5.07 13.36 -35.42
N LEU A 148 4.47 13.77 -34.30
CA LEU A 148 4.23 12.88 -33.17
C LEU A 148 3.23 11.77 -33.51
N ALA A 149 2.18 12.09 -34.28
CA ALA A 149 1.23 11.09 -34.75
C ALA A 149 1.89 10.03 -35.64
N ALA A 150 2.74 10.44 -36.58
CA ALA A 150 3.53 9.53 -37.41
C ALA A 150 4.53 8.71 -36.58
N ALA A 151 5.17 9.31 -35.57
CA ALA A 151 6.06 8.60 -34.65
C ALA A 151 5.31 7.50 -33.86
N ILE A 152 4.12 7.80 -33.35
CA ILE A 152 3.33 6.89 -32.50
C ILE A 152 2.65 5.79 -33.31
N ARG A 153 2.05 6.11 -34.46
CA ARG A 153 1.31 5.11 -35.27
C ARG A 153 2.20 4.34 -36.24
N GLU A 154 3.24 4.99 -36.77
CA GLU A 154 4.02 4.46 -37.90
C GLU A 154 5.49 4.24 -37.53
N GLY A 155 5.95 4.79 -36.41
CA GLY A 155 7.35 4.72 -35.98
C GLY A 155 8.28 5.58 -36.82
N ARG A 156 7.77 6.66 -37.41
CA ARG A 156 8.57 7.59 -38.23
C ARG A 156 8.77 8.89 -37.47
N ALA A 157 10.01 9.16 -37.07
CA ALA A 157 10.41 10.41 -36.42
C ALA A 157 11.17 11.31 -37.40
N PRO A 158 10.96 12.64 -37.41
CA PRO A 158 11.71 13.53 -38.28
C PRO A 158 13.24 13.53 -38.00
N PRO A 159 14.09 13.73 -39.03
CA PRO A 159 13.80 13.74 -40.47
C PRO A 159 13.83 12.30 -41.04
N ASP A 160 12.68 11.62 -41.03
CA ASP A 160 12.45 10.26 -41.58
C ASP A 160 13.30 9.12 -40.97
N ARG A 161 13.65 9.26 -39.70
CA ARG A 161 14.28 8.18 -38.91
C ARG A 161 13.22 7.19 -38.45
N ARG A 162 13.42 5.90 -38.75
CA ARG A 162 12.61 4.83 -38.15
C ARG A 162 12.96 4.64 -36.67
N LEU A 163 11.93 4.55 -35.84
CA LEU A 163 12.05 4.24 -34.43
C LEU A 163 12.28 2.73 -34.24
N HIS A 164 12.92 2.38 -33.13
CA HIS A 164 13.25 0.99 -32.80
C HIS A 164 12.00 0.08 -32.92
N PRO A 165 12.12 -1.16 -33.44
CA PRO A 165 10.96 -2.04 -33.64
C PRO A 165 10.23 -2.44 -32.35
N VAL A 166 10.91 -2.35 -31.20
CA VAL A 166 10.30 -2.60 -29.87
C VAL A 166 9.39 -1.45 -29.43
N MET A 167 9.55 -0.23 -29.96
CA MET A 167 8.60 0.85 -29.69
C MET A 167 7.27 0.53 -30.41
N PRO A 168 6.13 0.38 -29.72
CA PRO A 168 4.92 -0.09 -30.36
C PRO A 168 4.39 0.87 -31.44
N ARG A 169 3.79 0.30 -32.49
CA ARG A 169 3.01 0.99 -33.51
C ARG A 169 1.55 0.96 -33.08
N TYR A 170 1.08 2.08 -32.57
CA TYR A 170 -0.18 2.14 -31.84
C TYR A 170 -1.40 2.23 -32.75
N ARG A 171 -2.43 1.42 -32.46
CA ARG A 171 -3.76 1.54 -33.05
C ARG A 171 -4.64 2.39 -32.14
N ILE A 172 -4.50 3.69 -32.27
CA ILE A 172 -5.20 4.68 -31.44
C ILE A 172 -6.01 5.63 -32.34
N PRO A 173 -7.31 5.88 -32.09
CA PRO A 173 -8.12 6.85 -32.85
C PRO A 173 -7.60 8.29 -32.75
N ASP A 174 -7.99 9.16 -33.69
CA ASP A 174 -7.50 10.55 -33.74
C ASP A 174 -7.83 11.37 -32.48
N ALA A 175 -9.02 11.18 -31.93
CA ALA A 175 -9.43 11.86 -30.70
C ALA A 175 -8.53 11.48 -29.51
N ASP A 176 -8.31 10.18 -29.31
CA ASP A 176 -7.46 9.65 -28.24
C ASP A 176 -5.98 10.05 -28.43
N LEU A 177 -5.50 10.05 -29.68
CA LEU A 177 -4.14 10.49 -30.00
C LEU A 177 -3.94 11.99 -29.75
N SER A 178 -4.93 12.81 -30.07
CA SER A 178 -4.90 14.25 -29.78
C SER A 178 -4.83 14.51 -28.28
N ASP A 179 -5.59 13.76 -27.49
CA ASP A 179 -5.52 13.81 -26.02
C ASP A 179 -4.13 13.39 -25.50
N LEU A 180 -3.57 12.29 -26.03
CA LEU A 180 -2.22 11.83 -25.70
C LEU A 180 -1.14 12.88 -26.04
N ILE A 181 -1.16 13.45 -27.24
CA ILE A 181 -0.19 14.47 -27.67
C ILE A 181 -0.28 15.71 -26.77
N ARG A 182 -1.50 16.12 -26.40
CA ARG A 182 -1.70 17.23 -25.46
C ARG A 182 -1.09 16.92 -24.09
N TYR A 183 -1.21 15.68 -23.61
CA TYR A 183 -0.56 15.26 -22.38
C TYR A 183 0.97 15.21 -22.49
N LEU A 184 1.53 14.75 -23.62
CA LEU A 184 2.97 14.76 -23.85
C LEU A 184 3.57 16.17 -23.76
N GLY A 185 2.78 17.21 -24.07
CA GLY A 185 3.17 18.60 -23.84
C GLY A 185 3.35 18.94 -22.36
N CYS A 186 2.68 18.25 -21.45
CA CYS A 186 2.71 18.48 -20.01
C CYS A 186 3.55 17.49 -19.21
N LEU A 187 4.03 16.42 -19.86
CA LEU A 187 4.71 15.30 -19.22
C LEU A 187 5.89 15.76 -18.35
N GLY A 188 5.87 15.34 -17.08
CA GLY A 188 6.92 15.67 -16.12
C GLY A 188 6.78 17.07 -15.48
N ARG A 189 5.81 17.86 -15.94
CA ARG A 189 5.40 19.16 -15.36
C ARG A 189 4.01 19.09 -14.71
N ASP A 190 3.33 17.95 -14.83
CA ASP A 190 2.07 17.63 -14.20
C ASP A 190 2.30 16.88 -12.89
N LEU A 191 2.65 17.62 -11.84
CA LEU A 191 2.83 17.02 -10.53
C LEU A 191 1.52 16.37 -10.07
N ASP A 192 1.61 15.14 -9.59
CA ASP A 192 0.46 14.43 -9.04
C ASP A 192 -0.06 15.14 -7.77
N PRO A 193 -1.35 14.95 -7.42
CA PRO A 193 -1.91 15.53 -6.20
C PRO A 193 -1.01 15.26 -4.99
N GLY A 194 -0.71 16.32 -4.24
CA GLY A 194 0.12 16.24 -3.05
C GLY A 194 1.62 16.33 -3.31
N VAL A 195 2.08 16.43 -4.55
CA VAL A 195 3.50 16.63 -4.86
C VAL A 195 3.74 18.09 -5.25
N THR A 196 4.67 18.76 -4.56
CA THR A 196 5.15 20.10 -4.91
C THR A 196 6.64 20.05 -5.25
N ALA A 197 7.29 21.21 -5.43
CA ALA A 197 8.74 21.26 -5.58
C ALA A 197 9.49 20.84 -4.30
N ASP A 198 8.89 21.06 -3.13
CA ASP A 198 9.52 20.98 -1.82
C ASP A 198 8.79 20.06 -0.82
N ALA A 199 7.64 19.48 -1.19
CA ALA A 199 6.83 18.63 -0.31
C ALA A 199 6.13 17.47 -1.03
N VAL A 200 5.82 16.43 -0.26
CA VAL A 200 4.94 15.31 -0.64
C VAL A 200 3.91 15.11 0.48
N ALA A 201 2.63 15.29 0.18
CA ALA A 201 1.53 15.11 1.12
C ALA A 201 1.02 13.66 1.14
N LEU A 202 1.00 13.05 2.32
CA LEU A 202 0.41 11.76 2.61
C LEU A 202 -0.81 11.94 3.52
N GLY A 203 -1.84 11.11 3.34
CA GLY A 203 -3.06 11.16 4.14
C GLY A 203 -3.17 9.99 5.12
N ALA A 204 -3.86 10.19 6.24
CA ALA A 204 -4.28 9.13 7.14
C ALA A 204 -5.71 9.38 7.65
N ALA A 205 -6.64 8.49 7.33
CA ALA A 205 -8.00 8.50 7.88
C ALA A 205 -8.02 7.60 9.12
N LEU A 206 -8.08 8.21 10.30
CA LEU A 206 -7.88 7.53 11.58
C LEU A 206 -9.07 7.80 12.52
N PRO A 207 -9.52 6.81 13.31
CA PRO A 207 -10.58 7.05 14.27
C PRO A 207 -10.02 7.90 15.41
N LEU A 208 -10.29 9.20 15.40
CA LEU A 208 -9.86 10.15 16.43
C LEU A 208 -11.00 10.52 17.38
N SER A 209 -12.23 10.12 17.04
CA SER A 209 -13.42 10.16 17.90
C SER A 209 -13.96 8.77 18.21
N GLY A 210 -14.73 8.65 19.29
CA GLY A 210 -15.39 7.40 19.69
C GLY A 210 -14.48 6.41 20.42
N PRO A 211 -14.93 5.15 20.62
CA PRO A 211 -14.22 4.16 21.43
C PRO A 211 -12.82 3.81 20.90
N ALA A 212 -12.60 3.95 19.60
CA ALA A 212 -11.32 3.67 18.93
C ALA A 212 -10.35 4.87 18.90
N ALA A 213 -10.73 6.03 19.46
CA ALA A 213 -9.91 7.24 19.48
C ALA A 213 -8.46 7.05 19.99
N PRO A 214 -8.22 6.30 21.09
CA PRO A 214 -6.85 6.06 21.57
C PRO A 214 -5.98 5.32 20.55
N MET A 215 -6.57 4.39 19.79
CA MET A 215 -5.89 3.66 18.72
C MET A 215 -5.49 4.62 17.59
N GLY A 216 -6.43 5.45 17.10
CA GLY A 216 -6.14 6.40 16.03
C GLY A 216 -5.10 7.45 16.43
N ALA A 217 -5.15 7.94 17.67
CA ALA A 217 -4.14 8.84 18.22
C ALA A 217 -2.74 8.20 18.21
N ALA A 218 -2.61 6.94 18.67
CA ALA A 218 -1.33 6.24 18.66
C ALA A 218 -0.78 6.01 17.23
N VAL A 219 -1.65 5.73 16.25
CA VAL A 219 -1.24 5.64 14.84
C VAL A 219 -0.76 6.99 14.32
N ARG A 220 -1.52 8.07 14.56
CA ARG A 220 -1.15 9.44 14.16
C ARG A 220 0.23 9.81 14.70
N ASP A 221 0.45 9.58 15.99
CA ASP A 221 1.68 10.01 16.66
C ASP A 221 2.90 9.26 16.10
N VAL A 222 2.77 7.95 15.85
CA VAL A 222 3.82 7.15 15.20
C VAL A 222 4.11 7.60 13.77
N LEU A 223 3.08 7.79 12.94
CA LEU A 223 3.28 8.25 11.57
C LEU A 223 3.94 9.63 11.53
N SER A 224 3.46 10.55 12.38
CA SER A 224 3.98 11.92 12.46
C SER A 224 5.45 11.92 12.86
N ALA A 225 5.82 11.17 13.91
CA ALA A 225 7.20 11.06 14.36
C ALA A 225 8.11 10.39 13.32
N ALA A 226 7.64 9.33 12.65
CA ALA A 226 8.41 8.64 11.63
C ALA A 226 8.72 9.55 10.43
N PHE A 227 7.74 10.32 9.96
CA PHE A 227 7.96 11.27 8.87
C PHE A 227 8.76 12.50 9.30
N ALA A 228 8.63 12.95 10.55
CA ALA A 228 9.48 14.01 11.10
C ALA A 228 10.95 13.61 11.12
N GLU A 229 11.28 12.35 11.47
CA GLU A 229 12.65 11.83 11.45
C GLU A 229 13.21 11.81 10.02
N VAL A 230 12.41 11.41 9.02
CA VAL A 230 12.80 11.47 7.60
C VAL A 230 13.03 12.92 7.16
N ASN A 231 12.17 13.85 7.56
CA ASN A 231 12.30 15.26 7.22
C ASN A 231 13.53 15.91 7.84
N ALA A 232 13.85 15.57 9.10
CA ALA A 232 15.06 16.02 9.78
C ALA A 232 16.35 15.55 9.07
N GLN A 233 16.28 14.45 8.30
CA GLN A 233 17.38 13.94 7.48
C GLN A 233 17.42 14.55 6.06
N GLY A 234 16.67 15.63 5.81
CA GLY A 234 16.62 16.32 4.52
C GLY A 234 15.48 15.87 3.60
N GLY A 235 14.58 15.03 4.09
CA GLY A 235 13.41 14.55 3.33
C GLY A 235 13.78 13.54 2.23
N ILE A 236 12.90 13.39 1.24
CA ILE A 236 13.08 12.49 0.09
C ILE A 236 13.17 13.33 -1.18
N TYR A 237 14.30 13.23 -1.91
CA TYR A 237 14.54 14.04 -3.11
C TYR A 237 14.29 15.54 -2.89
N ARG A 238 14.80 16.08 -1.76
CA ARG A 238 14.60 17.48 -1.30
C ARG A 238 13.15 17.88 -1.02
N ARG A 239 12.26 16.90 -0.87
CA ARG A 239 10.88 17.14 -0.46
C ARG A 239 10.64 16.67 0.97
N ARG A 240 10.01 17.51 1.77
CA ARG A 240 9.49 17.12 3.08
C ARG A 240 8.22 16.29 2.92
N ILE A 241 8.03 15.29 3.76
CA ILE A 241 6.79 14.54 3.85
C ILE A 241 5.83 15.31 4.76
N GLU A 242 4.64 15.63 4.27
CA GLU A 242 3.57 16.27 5.03
C GLU A 242 2.46 15.25 5.31
N LEU A 243 2.21 14.94 6.59
CA LEU A 243 1.11 14.07 6.97
C LEU A 243 -0.16 14.90 7.21
N ARG A 244 -1.24 14.54 6.53
CA ARG A 244 -2.58 15.11 6.71
C ARG A 244 -3.47 14.05 7.32
N VAL A 245 -4.12 14.38 8.43
CA VAL A 245 -4.95 13.42 9.17
C VAL A 245 -6.40 13.90 9.20
N GLU A 246 -7.32 12.98 8.94
CA GLU A 246 -8.77 13.20 9.04
C GLU A 246 -9.37 12.20 10.03
N ASP A 247 -10.37 12.65 10.79
CA ASP A 247 -11.09 11.80 11.73
C ASP A 247 -12.13 10.93 11.01
N SER A 248 -11.89 9.62 11.01
CA SER A 248 -12.82 8.61 10.47
C SER A 248 -13.80 8.05 11.51
N GLY A 249 -13.63 8.37 12.79
CA GLY A 249 -14.54 7.99 13.87
C GLY A 249 -15.67 9.00 14.10
N GLY A 250 -15.58 10.17 13.47
CA GLY A 250 -16.61 11.21 13.50
C GLY A 250 -17.74 10.98 12.49
N ALA A 251 -18.62 11.98 12.34
CA ALA A 251 -19.85 11.90 11.54
C ALA A 251 -19.64 11.55 10.06
N ALA A 252 -18.47 11.89 9.50
CA ALA A 252 -18.15 11.60 8.11
C ALA A 252 -17.81 10.13 7.84
N GLY A 253 -17.50 9.36 8.90
CA GLY A 253 -16.98 8.01 8.78
C GLY A 253 -15.68 7.92 7.98
N GLU A 254 -15.27 6.69 7.68
CA GLU A 254 -14.09 6.39 6.88
C GLU A 254 -14.16 6.89 5.44
N VAL A 255 -15.30 6.69 4.78
CA VAL A 255 -15.50 7.08 3.38
C VAL A 255 -15.38 8.59 3.22
N GLY A 256 -16.06 9.37 4.07
CA GLY A 256 -16.02 10.82 4.02
C GLY A 256 -14.68 11.41 4.46
N ALA A 257 -14.04 10.85 5.48
CA ALA A 257 -12.68 11.24 5.89
C ALA A 257 -11.67 11.02 4.75
N THR A 258 -11.74 9.88 4.08
CA THR A 258 -10.85 9.58 2.95
C THR A 258 -11.15 10.45 1.74
N ALA A 259 -12.42 10.71 1.42
CA ALA A 259 -12.81 11.62 0.35
C ALA A 259 -12.20 13.02 0.56
N ARG A 260 -12.28 13.57 1.79
CA ARG A 260 -11.65 14.86 2.12
C ARG A 260 -10.13 14.85 1.94
N LEU A 261 -9.44 13.76 2.29
CA LEU A 261 -8.00 13.64 2.05
C LEU A 261 -7.68 13.68 0.55
N LEU A 262 -8.44 12.96 -0.26
CA LEU A 262 -8.28 12.93 -1.72
C LEU A 262 -8.57 14.31 -2.35
N GLU A 263 -9.64 14.99 -1.91
CA GLU A 263 -10.00 16.35 -2.34
C GLU A 263 -8.94 17.39 -1.98
N ARG A 264 -8.32 17.25 -0.80
CA ARG A 264 -7.18 18.09 -0.39
C ARG A 264 -5.92 17.79 -1.20
N GLY A 265 -5.92 16.74 -2.02
CA GLY A 265 -4.82 16.35 -2.89
C GLY A 265 -3.67 15.74 -2.09
N VAL A 266 -3.89 14.58 -1.45
CA VAL A 266 -2.79 13.74 -0.97
C VAL A 266 -2.30 12.80 -2.09
N LEU A 267 -1.02 12.50 -2.10
CA LEU A 267 -0.42 11.56 -3.05
C LEU A 267 -0.90 10.14 -2.77
N ALA A 268 -0.87 9.74 -1.49
CA ALA A 268 -1.19 8.41 -1.04
C ALA A 268 -1.76 8.43 0.38
N LEU A 269 -2.38 7.34 0.78
CA LEU A 269 -2.83 7.10 2.15
C LEU A 269 -1.88 6.13 2.85
N VAL A 270 -1.57 6.38 4.11
CA VAL A 270 -0.68 5.55 4.91
C VAL A 270 -1.25 5.41 6.31
N GLY A 271 -1.36 4.17 6.79
CA GLY A 271 -1.81 3.93 8.15
C GLY A 271 -3.31 4.06 8.38
N SER A 272 -4.09 4.46 7.35
CA SER A 272 -5.54 4.58 7.46
C SER A 272 -6.17 3.25 7.87
N VAL A 273 -7.15 3.31 8.77
CA VAL A 273 -8.05 2.20 9.01
C VAL A 273 -8.95 2.07 7.80
N SER A 274 -9.08 0.87 7.23
CA SER A 274 -10.06 0.65 6.17
C SER A 274 -10.96 -0.54 6.42
N SER A 275 -12.27 -0.31 6.38
CA SER A 275 -13.36 -1.30 6.47
C SER A 275 -13.54 -2.12 5.19
N GLY A 276 -12.83 -1.77 4.12
CA GLY A 276 -12.99 -2.38 2.81
C GLY A 276 -14.30 -1.98 2.11
N ASP A 277 -14.88 -0.82 2.46
CA ASP A 277 -16.08 -0.30 1.80
C ASP A 277 -15.91 -0.26 0.26
N PRO A 278 -16.82 -0.85 -0.53
CA PRO A 278 -16.68 -0.90 -1.99
C PRO A 278 -16.60 0.47 -2.66
N ALA A 279 -17.32 1.48 -2.17
CA ALA A 279 -17.31 2.81 -2.75
C ALA A 279 -15.97 3.51 -2.48
N LEU A 280 -15.41 3.32 -1.27
CA LEU A 280 -14.07 3.77 -0.97
C LEU A 280 -13.02 3.09 -1.86
N LEU A 281 -13.06 1.76 -1.97
CA LEU A 281 -12.11 1.01 -2.80
C LEU A 281 -12.19 1.44 -4.28
N ALA A 282 -13.40 1.61 -4.81
CA ALA A 282 -13.62 2.11 -6.17
C ALA A 282 -13.07 3.53 -6.34
N ARG A 283 -13.26 4.41 -5.35
CA ARG A 283 -12.73 5.79 -5.39
C ARG A 283 -11.22 5.82 -5.37
N LEU A 284 -10.56 5.00 -4.54
CA LEU A 284 -9.11 4.88 -4.51
C LEU A 284 -8.57 4.39 -5.85
N GLU A 285 -9.22 3.41 -6.48
CA GLU A 285 -8.83 2.90 -7.79
C GLU A 285 -9.01 3.94 -8.91
N GLU A 286 -10.13 4.66 -8.90
CA GLU A 286 -10.42 5.73 -9.86
C GLU A 286 -9.33 6.82 -9.83
N GLU A 287 -9.02 7.28 -8.62
CA GLU A 287 -7.99 8.29 -8.34
C GLU A 287 -6.56 7.71 -8.45
N ARG A 288 -6.44 6.38 -8.53
CA ARG A 288 -5.17 5.64 -8.43
C ARG A 288 -4.37 6.00 -7.16
N ALA A 289 -5.03 6.36 -6.07
CA ALA A 289 -4.36 6.77 -4.83
C ALA A 289 -3.99 5.53 -3.99
N PRO A 290 -2.70 5.16 -3.87
CA PRO A 290 -2.34 3.96 -3.13
C PRO A 290 -2.57 4.12 -1.63
N LEU A 291 -3.02 3.05 -1.00
CA LEU A 291 -3.18 2.94 0.46
C LEU A 291 -2.22 1.88 1.00
N VAL A 292 -1.29 2.26 1.87
CA VAL A 292 -0.49 1.31 2.66
C VAL A 292 -1.21 1.05 3.99
N ALA A 293 -1.93 -0.06 4.06
CA ALA A 293 -2.80 -0.41 5.18
C ALA A 293 -2.06 -1.28 6.23
N PRO A 294 -1.93 -0.83 7.49
CA PRO A 294 -1.22 -1.54 8.56
C PRO A 294 -2.01 -2.73 9.13
N VAL A 295 -3.34 -2.70 9.01
CA VAL A 295 -4.29 -3.70 9.53
C VAL A 295 -5.45 -3.80 8.56
N GLU A 296 -6.00 -4.99 8.43
CA GLU A 296 -7.21 -5.24 7.65
C GLU A 296 -8.49 -4.66 8.24
N ALA A 297 -9.40 -4.33 7.33
CA ALA A 297 -10.67 -5.06 7.28
C ALA A 297 -10.83 -5.79 5.93
N GLY A 298 -10.98 -7.11 6.00
CA GLY A 298 -11.72 -7.97 5.06
C GLY A 298 -11.35 -7.98 3.58
N ALA A 299 -10.14 -7.61 3.14
CA ALA A 299 -9.84 -7.61 1.70
C ALA A 299 -9.38 -8.99 1.21
N THR A 300 -10.11 -9.56 0.25
CA THR A 300 -9.58 -10.63 -0.60
C THR A 300 -8.61 -10.02 -1.61
N ALA A 301 -7.32 -10.34 -1.54
CA ALA A 301 -6.32 -9.76 -2.42
C ALA A 301 -6.33 -10.41 -3.81
N ALA A 302 -6.49 -9.58 -4.85
CA ALA A 302 -5.89 -9.81 -6.17
C ALA A 302 -5.67 -8.49 -6.93
N ASP A 303 -6.62 -7.54 -6.84
CA ASP A 303 -6.62 -6.32 -7.66
C ASP A 303 -6.90 -5.06 -6.85
N GLY A 304 -6.17 -3.97 -7.14
CA GLY A 304 -6.41 -2.64 -6.58
C GLY A 304 -5.16 -1.85 -6.20
N VAL A 305 -5.37 -0.68 -5.61
CA VAL A 305 -4.31 0.21 -5.09
C VAL A 305 -4.11 0.13 -3.57
N VAL A 306 -4.74 -0.82 -2.88
CA VAL A 306 -4.56 -1.05 -1.45
C VAL A 306 -3.49 -2.12 -1.23
N PHE A 307 -2.52 -1.84 -0.37
CA PHE A 307 -1.39 -2.70 -0.02
C PHE A 307 -1.45 -3.04 1.46
N HIS A 308 -1.77 -4.29 1.78
CA HIS A 308 -1.91 -4.79 3.15
C HIS A 308 -0.56 -5.25 3.68
N VAL A 309 -0.07 -4.65 4.75
CA VAL A 309 1.22 -5.02 5.35
C VAL A 309 1.18 -6.42 5.97
N GLN A 310 0.04 -6.80 6.55
CA GLN A 310 -0.18 -8.04 7.30
C GLN A 310 -1.12 -9.01 6.54
N PRO A 311 -1.09 -10.31 6.84
CA PRO A 311 -1.99 -11.28 6.21
C PRO A 311 -3.43 -11.05 6.61
N GLY A 312 -4.34 -11.38 5.68
CA GLY A 312 -5.78 -11.30 5.91
C GLY A 312 -6.44 -12.56 6.46
N PRO A 313 -7.78 -12.61 6.66
CA PRO A 313 -8.43 -13.75 7.28
C PRO A 313 -8.37 -14.93 6.32
N ASP A 314 -8.40 -14.66 5.02
CA ASP A 314 -8.20 -15.64 3.96
C ASP A 314 -6.81 -16.29 4.11
N VAL A 315 -5.75 -15.51 4.19
CA VAL A 315 -4.37 -16.02 4.32
C VAL A 315 -4.20 -16.80 5.63
N LEU A 316 -4.71 -16.28 6.74
CA LEU A 316 -4.63 -16.96 8.04
C LEU A 316 -5.43 -18.27 8.04
N ALA A 317 -6.61 -18.31 7.41
CA ALA A 317 -7.39 -19.54 7.27
C ALA A 317 -6.64 -20.59 6.43
N ARG A 318 -5.95 -20.16 5.37
CA ARG A 318 -5.10 -21.04 4.56
C ARG A 318 -3.93 -21.59 5.37
N VAL A 319 -3.29 -20.77 6.22
CA VAL A 319 -2.23 -21.25 7.13
C VAL A 319 -2.79 -22.31 8.10
N ALA A 320 -3.99 -22.12 8.64
CA ALA A 320 -4.64 -23.11 9.50
C ALA A 320 -4.90 -24.45 8.80
N ILE A 321 -5.43 -24.41 7.56
CA ILE A 321 -5.64 -25.62 6.76
C ILE A 321 -4.30 -26.27 6.37
N HIS A 322 -3.26 -25.49 6.05
CA HIS A 322 -1.91 -26.00 5.80
C HIS A 322 -1.41 -26.80 7.00
N HIS A 323 -1.43 -26.21 8.19
CA HIS A 323 -1.00 -26.87 9.42
C HIS A 323 -1.81 -28.14 9.70
N LEU A 324 -3.15 -28.07 9.63
CA LEU A 324 -4.04 -29.22 9.84
C LEU A 324 -3.71 -30.37 8.88
N ALA A 325 -3.43 -30.08 7.61
CA ALA A 325 -3.09 -31.08 6.62
C ALA A 325 -1.77 -31.79 6.95
N GLY A 326 -0.78 -31.07 7.46
CA GLY A 326 0.51 -31.61 7.90
C GLY A 326 0.35 -32.59 9.06
N GLU A 327 -0.25 -32.12 10.16
CA GLU A 327 -0.50 -32.93 11.36
C GLU A 327 -1.27 -34.22 11.06
N ARG A 328 -2.24 -34.16 10.13
CA ARG A 328 -3.05 -35.32 9.76
C ARG A 328 -2.29 -36.32 8.92
N ARG A 329 -1.40 -35.85 8.03
CA ARG A 329 -0.49 -36.72 7.27
C ARG A 329 0.47 -37.43 8.21
N ASP A 330 1.04 -36.72 9.17
CA ASP A 330 1.98 -37.29 10.14
C ASP A 330 1.31 -38.32 11.06
N ALA A 331 0.02 -38.11 11.36
CA ALA A 331 -0.82 -39.07 12.08
C ALA A 331 -1.36 -40.24 11.22
N GLY A 332 -1.01 -40.31 9.93
CA GLY A 332 -1.48 -41.36 9.01
C GLY A 332 -2.97 -41.28 8.63
N ALA A 333 -3.62 -40.13 8.87
CA ALA A 333 -5.04 -39.94 8.57
C ALA A 333 -5.26 -39.58 7.10
N THR A 334 -6.25 -40.22 6.46
CA THR A 334 -6.56 -40.05 5.03
C THR A 334 -7.51 -38.89 4.72
N ALA A 335 -8.17 -38.31 5.74
CA ALA A 335 -9.07 -37.17 5.61
C ALA A 335 -9.06 -36.27 6.84
N ALA A 336 -9.27 -34.97 6.64
CA ALA A 336 -9.33 -33.96 7.68
C ALA A 336 -10.55 -33.06 7.47
N ALA A 337 -11.75 -33.56 7.79
CA ALA A 337 -12.94 -32.72 7.80
C ALA A 337 -12.74 -31.59 8.82
N SER A 338 -13.07 -30.36 8.44
CA SER A 338 -12.98 -29.20 9.33
C SER A 338 -14.26 -28.40 9.28
N LEU A 339 -14.57 -27.72 10.40
CA LEU A 339 -15.69 -26.80 10.50
C LEU A 339 -15.16 -25.38 10.60
N VAL A 340 -15.63 -24.50 9.71
CA VAL A 340 -15.34 -23.08 9.75
C VAL A 340 -16.50 -22.37 10.45
N VAL A 341 -16.22 -21.74 11.59
CA VAL A 341 -17.20 -20.99 12.39
C VAL A 341 -16.81 -19.52 12.33
N TYR A 342 -17.69 -18.66 11.84
CA TYR A 342 -17.31 -17.25 11.63
C TYR A 342 -18.43 -16.26 11.86
N THR A 343 -18.07 -15.08 12.38
CA THR A 343 -18.99 -13.94 12.45
C THR A 343 -19.30 -13.43 11.05
N ARG A 344 -20.59 -13.27 10.71
CA ARG A 344 -21.06 -12.75 9.42
C ARG A 344 -20.47 -11.36 9.18
N GLY A 345 -19.94 -11.18 7.97
CA GLY A 345 -19.25 -9.97 7.56
C GLY A 345 -18.16 -10.32 6.57
N ARG A 346 -17.60 -9.30 5.93
CA ARG A 346 -16.59 -9.44 4.89
C ARG A 346 -15.38 -10.27 5.34
N GLU A 347 -14.88 -10.02 6.54
CA GLU A 347 -13.74 -10.75 7.10
C GLU A 347 -14.04 -12.23 7.35
N GLY A 348 -15.20 -12.54 7.91
CA GLY A 348 -15.61 -13.93 8.14
C GLY A 348 -15.84 -14.69 6.83
N GLU A 349 -16.37 -14.03 5.81
CA GLU A 349 -16.49 -14.60 4.47
C GLU A 349 -15.11 -14.82 3.82
N ALA A 350 -14.16 -13.89 3.99
CA ALA A 350 -12.78 -14.06 3.53
C ALA A 350 -12.09 -15.24 4.25
N TRP A 351 -12.29 -15.38 5.56
CA TRP A 351 -11.81 -16.52 6.36
C TRP A 351 -12.36 -17.85 5.82
N ALA A 352 -13.67 -17.92 5.58
CA ALA A 352 -14.31 -19.11 5.03
C ALA A 352 -13.86 -19.42 3.61
N ALA A 353 -13.69 -18.40 2.75
CA ALA A 353 -13.18 -18.55 1.39
C ALA A 353 -11.74 -19.05 1.37
N GLY A 354 -10.86 -18.49 2.21
CA GLY A 354 -9.47 -18.92 2.34
C GLY A 354 -9.36 -20.38 2.78
N ALA A 355 -10.14 -20.79 3.79
CA ALA A 355 -10.19 -22.18 4.23
C ALA A 355 -10.61 -23.14 3.09
N ARG A 356 -11.67 -22.80 2.34
CA ARG A 356 -12.13 -23.58 1.19
C ARG A 356 -11.07 -23.65 0.09
N ALA A 357 -10.43 -22.53 -0.23
CA ALA A 357 -9.42 -22.45 -1.28
C ALA A 357 -8.19 -23.33 -0.96
N GLU A 358 -7.67 -23.29 0.27
CA GLU A 358 -6.53 -24.13 0.65
C GLU A 358 -6.92 -25.62 0.73
N ALA A 359 -8.12 -25.93 1.23
CA ALA A 359 -8.60 -27.30 1.28
C ALA A 359 -8.67 -27.90 -0.14
N ALA A 360 -9.23 -27.15 -1.10
CA ALA A 360 -9.27 -27.55 -2.51
C ALA A 360 -7.86 -27.74 -3.09
N ARG A 361 -6.93 -26.80 -2.86
CA ARG A 361 -5.54 -26.92 -3.33
C ARG A 361 -4.83 -28.19 -2.81
N ARG A 362 -5.23 -28.69 -1.64
CA ARG A 362 -4.63 -29.87 -0.97
C ARG A 362 -5.40 -31.17 -1.20
N GLY A 363 -6.50 -31.15 -1.94
CA GLY A 363 -7.38 -32.31 -2.13
C GLY A 363 -8.09 -32.74 -0.84
N LEU A 364 -8.31 -31.82 0.10
CA LEU A 364 -9.07 -32.08 1.33
C LEU A 364 -10.57 -31.85 1.09
N PRO A 365 -11.45 -32.48 1.89
CA PRO A 365 -12.88 -32.17 1.88
C PRO A 365 -13.12 -30.68 2.11
N ALA A 366 -14.07 -30.11 1.38
CA ALA A 366 -14.48 -28.71 1.57
C ALA A 366 -14.98 -28.52 3.02
N PRO A 367 -14.42 -27.55 3.78
CA PRO A 367 -14.86 -27.31 5.15
C PRO A 367 -16.34 -26.90 5.21
N ALA A 368 -17.09 -27.50 6.13
CA ALA A 368 -18.44 -27.05 6.43
C ALA A 368 -18.38 -25.65 7.07
N ALA A 369 -19.38 -24.81 6.82
CA ALA A 369 -19.41 -23.43 7.29
C ALA A 369 -20.59 -23.18 8.24
N LEU A 370 -20.32 -22.52 9.37
CA LEU A 370 -21.32 -22.09 10.34
C LEU A 370 -21.18 -20.57 10.60
N PRO A 371 -21.87 -19.72 9.82
CA PRO A 371 -21.91 -18.29 10.05
C PRO A 371 -22.85 -17.91 11.21
N PHE A 372 -22.49 -16.89 11.99
CA PHE A 372 -23.32 -16.35 13.09
C PHE A 372 -23.27 -14.81 13.14
N ALA A 373 -24.26 -14.15 13.74
CA ALA A 373 -24.22 -12.69 13.94
C ALA A 373 -23.32 -12.31 15.14
N PRO A 374 -22.66 -11.14 15.15
CA PRO A 374 -21.79 -10.74 16.26
C PRO A 374 -22.46 -10.87 17.64
N GLY A 375 -21.83 -11.58 18.57
CA GLY A 375 -22.38 -11.78 19.92
C GLY A 375 -23.49 -12.85 20.02
N GLU A 376 -23.99 -13.37 18.91
CA GLU A 376 -25.11 -14.32 18.86
C GLU A 376 -24.67 -15.77 18.60
N LEU A 377 -23.40 -16.12 18.86
CA LEU A 377 -22.94 -17.50 18.69
C LEU A 377 -23.69 -18.44 19.65
N ALA A 378 -24.51 -19.32 19.09
CA ALA A 378 -25.19 -20.39 19.81
C ALA A 378 -24.23 -21.58 20.06
N PRO A 379 -23.78 -21.85 21.29
CA PRO A 379 -22.80 -22.91 21.58
C PRO A 379 -23.26 -24.31 21.13
N GLY A 380 -24.55 -24.63 21.33
CA GLY A 380 -25.14 -25.91 20.93
C GLY A 380 -25.04 -26.18 19.42
N ALA A 381 -25.22 -25.14 18.59
CA ALA A 381 -25.13 -25.25 17.14
C ALA A 381 -23.70 -25.58 16.67
N VAL A 382 -22.68 -25.06 17.36
CA VAL A 382 -21.27 -25.36 17.08
C VAL A 382 -20.98 -26.85 17.33
N ALA A 383 -21.38 -27.36 18.50
CA ALA A 383 -21.15 -28.75 18.86
C ALA A 383 -21.94 -29.72 17.97
N GLU A 384 -23.17 -29.37 17.58
CA GLU A 384 -23.98 -30.15 16.65
C GLU A 384 -23.38 -30.19 15.25
N ALA A 385 -22.98 -29.03 14.70
CA ALA A 385 -22.35 -28.95 13.39
C ALA A 385 -21.03 -29.75 13.36
N ALA A 386 -20.22 -29.64 14.42
CA ALA A 386 -18.97 -30.39 14.52
C ALA A 386 -19.20 -31.91 14.47
N ARG A 387 -20.19 -32.42 15.21
CA ARG A 387 -20.57 -33.86 15.16
C ARG A 387 -21.12 -34.25 13.80
N ARG A 388 -22.06 -33.47 13.26
CA ARG A 388 -22.74 -33.76 11.98
C ARG A 388 -21.75 -33.89 10.83
N HIS A 389 -20.71 -33.04 10.82
CA HIS A 389 -19.71 -33.01 9.77
C HIS A 389 -18.43 -33.79 10.11
N GLY A 390 -18.38 -34.49 11.25
CA GLY A 390 -17.20 -35.24 11.69
C GLY A 390 -15.96 -34.36 11.79
N ALA A 391 -16.11 -33.11 12.24
CA ALA A 391 -15.06 -32.11 12.20
C ALA A 391 -13.88 -32.49 13.11
N ALA A 392 -12.73 -32.72 12.48
CA ALA A 392 -11.48 -33.09 13.11
C ALA A 392 -10.71 -31.87 13.66
N ALA A 393 -11.13 -30.66 13.29
CA ALA A 393 -10.67 -29.38 13.81
C ALA A 393 -11.72 -28.28 13.51
N VAL A 394 -11.62 -27.17 14.24
CA VAL A 394 -12.46 -25.99 14.02
C VAL A 394 -11.59 -24.79 13.65
N LEU A 395 -11.99 -24.04 12.63
CA LEU A 395 -11.38 -22.78 12.23
C LEU A 395 -12.34 -21.65 12.61
N PHE A 396 -11.95 -20.80 13.56
CA PHE A 396 -12.82 -19.81 14.17
C PHE A 396 -12.42 -18.38 13.80
N TRP A 397 -13.40 -17.56 13.41
CA TRP A 397 -13.28 -16.11 13.24
C TRP A 397 -14.38 -15.37 14.02
N GLY A 398 -14.01 -14.46 14.91
CA GLY A 398 -14.97 -13.69 15.70
C GLY A 398 -14.34 -13.07 16.95
N SER A 399 -15.19 -12.52 17.83
CA SER A 399 -14.73 -11.91 19.09
C SER A 399 -14.09 -12.94 20.03
N GLY A 400 -13.25 -12.48 20.96
CA GLY A 400 -12.70 -13.36 22.01
C GLY A 400 -13.79 -14.01 22.86
N ALA A 401 -14.88 -13.30 23.14
CA ALA A 401 -16.03 -13.83 23.87
C ALA A 401 -16.76 -14.95 23.10
N ASP A 402 -16.96 -14.78 21.79
CA ASP A 402 -17.51 -15.82 20.93
C ASP A 402 -16.54 -17.02 20.82
N LEU A 403 -15.22 -16.79 20.74
CA LEU A 403 -14.21 -17.84 20.74
C LEU A 403 -14.26 -18.66 22.04
N ALA A 404 -14.38 -18.00 23.19
CA ALA A 404 -14.52 -18.68 24.48
C ALA A 404 -15.80 -19.54 24.53
N ARG A 405 -16.93 -19.02 24.03
CA ARG A 405 -18.19 -19.78 23.88
C ARG A 405 -18.02 -20.98 22.96
N CYS A 406 -17.36 -20.80 21.82
CA CYS A 406 -17.04 -21.86 20.85
C CYS A 406 -16.19 -22.96 21.51
N ALA A 407 -15.11 -22.57 22.20
CA ALA A 407 -14.23 -23.50 22.88
C ALA A 407 -14.96 -24.28 23.97
N ALA A 408 -15.79 -23.62 24.79
CA ALA A 408 -16.59 -24.28 25.82
C ALA A 408 -17.56 -25.32 25.23
N ALA A 409 -18.16 -25.02 24.08
CA ALA A 409 -19.14 -25.90 23.43
C ALA A 409 -18.56 -27.22 22.90
N LEU A 410 -17.31 -27.18 22.42
CA LEU A 410 -16.79 -28.27 21.59
C LEU A 410 -16.40 -29.53 22.38
N GLY A 411 -16.20 -29.46 23.70
CA GLY A 411 -15.99 -30.61 24.60
C GLY A 411 -15.33 -31.85 23.96
N ALA A 412 -15.98 -33.01 24.07
CA ALA A 412 -15.62 -34.23 23.32
C ALA A 412 -16.22 -34.29 21.89
N ALA A 413 -17.09 -33.35 21.54
CA ALA A 413 -17.77 -33.30 20.23
C ALA A 413 -16.82 -32.98 19.07
N ALA A 414 -15.74 -32.25 19.33
CA ALA A 414 -14.57 -32.15 18.46
C ALA A 414 -13.29 -32.14 19.32
N PRO A 415 -12.57 -33.27 19.40
CA PRO A 415 -11.36 -33.36 20.23
C PRO A 415 -10.15 -32.65 19.64
N GLY A 416 -10.21 -32.24 18.36
CA GLY A 416 -9.11 -31.55 17.68
C GLY A 416 -8.94 -30.08 18.07
N PRO A 417 -7.90 -29.42 17.51
CA PRO A 417 -7.60 -28.03 17.82
C PRO A 417 -8.64 -27.06 17.25
N ILE A 418 -8.74 -25.90 17.89
CA ILE A 418 -9.43 -24.73 17.39
C ILE A 418 -8.37 -23.75 16.89
N TYR A 419 -8.40 -23.42 15.60
CA TYR A 419 -7.54 -22.38 15.02
C TYR A 419 -8.25 -21.03 15.08
N ALA A 420 -7.60 -19.99 15.58
CA ALA A 420 -8.17 -18.64 15.64
C ALA A 420 -7.07 -17.56 15.48
N PRO A 421 -7.34 -16.39 14.92
CA PRO A 421 -6.35 -15.31 14.88
C PRO A 421 -5.99 -14.84 16.30
N LEU A 422 -4.71 -14.51 16.56
CA LEU A 422 -4.30 -13.92 17.83
C LEU A 422 -4.71 -12.44 17.88
N GLY A 423 -5.69 -12.11 18.72
CA GLY A 423 -6.01 -10.73 19.11
C GLY A 423 -5.06 -10.18 20.19
N PRO A 424 -5.24 -8.92 20.62
CA PRO A 424 -4.50 -8.36 21.75
C PRO A 424 -4.69 -9.21 23.01
N ALA A 425 -3.60 -9.58 23.69
CA ALA A 425 -3.64 -10.49 24.84
C ALA A 425 -4.55 -10.00 25.98
N GLY A 426 -4.66 -8.68 26.18
CA GLY A 426 -5.52 -8.06 27.19
C GLY A 426 -7.02 -8.07 26.84
N GLU A 427 -7.38 -8.46 25.62
CA GLU A 427 -8.76 -8.58 25.15
C GLU A 427 -9.24 -10.04 25.12
N LEU A 428 -8.34 -11.00 25.39
CA LEU A 428 -8.68 -12.42 25.45
C LEU A 428 -9.39 -12.74 26.77
N PRO A 429 -10.59 -13.34 26.74
CA PRO A 429 -11.28 -13.74 27.96
C PRO A 429 -10.46 -14.69 28.83
N GLU A 430 -10.57 -14.55 30.14
CA GLU A 430 -9.88 -15.40 31.14
C GLU A 430 -10.09 -16.90 30.88
N ALA A 431 -11.29 -17.29 30.42
CA ALA A 431 -11.62 -18.67 30.08
C ALA A 431 -10.68 -19.32 29.06
N LEU A 432 -10.08 -18.53 28.15
CA LEU A 432 -9.10 -19.03 27.17
C LEU A 432 -7.74 -19.30 27.80
N TRP A 433 -7.38 -18.55 28.85
CA TRP A 433 -6.15 -18.77 29.63
C TRP A 433 -6.24 -20.01 30.53
N GLN A 434 -7.44 -20.41 30.92
CA GLN A 434 -7.66 -21.60 31.75
C GLN A 434 -7.62 -22.92 30.97
N ARG A 435 -7.77 -22.88 29.62
CA ARG A 435 -7.72 -24.06 28.72
C ARG A 435 -6.87 -23.80 27.47
N PRO A 436 -5.59 -23.43 27.63
CA PRO A 436 -4.73 -22.98 26.53
C PRO A 436 -4.42 -24.08 25.51
N GLU A 437 -4.55 -25.34 25.89
CA GLU A 437 -4.19 -26.50 25.07
C GLU A 437 -5.13 -26.72 23.87
N ARG A 438 -6.35 -26.17 23.92
CA ARG A 438 -7.36 -26.41 22.87
C ARG A 438 -7.27 -25.44 21.70
N VAL A 439 -6.72 -24.24 21.93
CA VAL A 439 -6.69 -23.17 20.93
C VAL A 439 -5.27 -22.97 20.41
N LEU A 440 -5.13 -23.06 19.09
CA LEU A 440 -3.93 -22.68 18.36
C LEU A 440 -4.17 -21.32 17.70
N PHE A 441 -3.49 -20.30 18.21
CA PHE A 441 -3.62 -18.96 17.69
C PHE A 441 -2.69 -18.73 16.51
N LEU A 442 -3.19 -18.13 15.42
CA LEU A 442 -2.36 -17.70 14.31
C LEU A 442 -1.80 -16.31 14.59
N HIS A 443 -0.47 -16.19 14.55
CA HIS A 443 0.25 -14.95 14.83
C HIS A 443 1.21 -14.62 13.68
N ALA A 444 0.96 -13.50 13.01
CA ALA A 444 1.75 -12.99 11.89
C ALA A 444 2.83 -12.00 12.33
N GLY A 445 3.52 -12.31 13.43
CA GLY A 445 4.52 -11.42 14.00
C GLY A 445 5.66 -12.15 14.74
N PRO A 446 6.63 -11.40 15.25
CA PRO A 446 7.71 -11.94 16.08
C PRO A 446 7.17 -12.58 17.38
N LEU A 447 7.84 -13.63 17.88
CA LEU A 447 7.47 -14.39 19.08
C LEU A 447 8.62 -14.57 20.07
N GLY A 448 8.35 -14.38 21.37
CA GLY A 448 9.34 -14.55 22.44
C GLY A 448 10.14 -13.28 22.74
N GLU A 449 10.84 -13.25 23.88
CA GLU A 449 11.54 -12.07 24.40
C GLU A 449 12.72 -11.63 23.52
N GLN A 450 13.44 -12.57 22.89
CA GLN A 450 14.51 -12.27 21.92
C GLN A 450 13.99 -11.81 20.55
N ALA A 451 12.91 -12.40 20.03
CA ALA A 451 12.32 -11.91 18.78
C ALA A 451 11.66 -10.54 18.99
N ARG A 452 11.02 -10.34 20.16
CA ARG A 452 10.62 -9.00 20.64
C ARG A 452 11.86 -8.14 20.75
N ALA A 453 12.99 -8.57 21.32
CA ALA A 453 14.19 -7.75 21.43
C ALA A 453 14.69 -7.25 20.07
N SER A 454 14.76 -8.10 19.03
CA SER A 454 15.29 -7.74 17.71
C SER A 454 14.34 -6.88 16.86
N THR A 455 13.04 -7.21 16.81
CA THR A 455 12.03 -6.37 16.14
C THR A 455 11.68 -5.11 16.93
N SER A 456 11.82 -5.16 18.25
CA SER A 456 11.55 -4.04 19.14
C SER A 456 12.78 -3.18 19.37
N GLU A 457 14.01 -3.48 18.96
CA GLU A 457 15.11 -2.53 19.19
C GLU A 457 14.97 -1.29 18.30
N ALA A 458 14.74 -1.48 17.00
CA ALA A 458 14.48 -0.37 16.09
C ALA A 458 13.20 0.39 16.47
N LEU A 459 12.10 -0.33 16.75
CA LEU A 459 10.83 0.29 17.17
C LEU A 459 10.96 0.96 18.54
N ARG A 460 11.60 0.34 19.54
CA ARG A 460 11.78 0.92 20.89
C ARG A 460 12.74 2.09 20.84
N ALA A 461 13.84 2.00 20.11
CA ALA A 461 14.76 3.12 19.92
C ALA A 461 14.04 4.28 19.22
N PHE A 462 13.21 3.98 18.22
CA PHE A 462 12.34 4.98 17.59
C PHE A 462 11.35 5.59 18.60
N LEU A 463 10.57 4.78 19.31
CA LEU A 463 9.61 5.25 20.31
C LEU A 463 10.29 6.05 21.42
N GLN A 464 11.50 5.67 21.84
CA GLN A 464 12.32 6.43 22.79
C GLN A 464 12.75 7.78 22.23
N ARG A 465 13.33 7.83 21.02
CA ARG A 465 13.70 9.09 20.35
C ARG A 465 12.50 10.01 20.14
N ALA A 466 11.33 9.42 19.88
CA ALA A 466 10.08 10.15 19.68
C ALA A 466 9.34 10.49 20.98
N GLY A 467 9.87 10.15 22.16
CA GLY A 467 9.22 10.43 23.45
C GLY A 467 7.94 9.62 23.71
N MET A 468 7.73 8.53 22.98
CA MET A 468 6.56 7.63 23.04
C MET A 468 6.86 6.30 23.74
N ALA A 469 8.02 6.17 24.39
CA ALA A 469 8.38 4.93 25.06
C ALA A 469 7.36 4.58 26.18
N PRO A 470 6.92 3.31 26.28
CA PRO A 470 6.13 2.91 27.43
C PRO A 470 6.96 3.11 28.72
N PRO A 471 6.33 3.46 29.85
CA PRO A 471 7.04 3.52 31.13
C PRO A 471 7.68 2.16 31.42
N ALA A 472 8.87 2.17 32.05
CA ALA A 472 9.56 0.96 32.47
C ALA A 472 8.58 0.05 33.24
N GLY A 473 8.60 -1.25 32.93
CA GLY A 473 7.58 -2.21 33.32
C GLY A 473 7.20 -2.16 34.80
N ARG A 474 5.90 -2.39 35.06
CA ARG A 474 5.30 -2.53 36.39
C ARG A 474 6.09 -3.54 37.25
N PRO A 475 6.48 -3.22 38.50
CA PRO A 475 7.05 -4.23 39.38
C PRO A 475 6.03 -5.35 39.64
N PRO A 476 6.45 -6.62 39.74
CA PRO A 476 5.55 -7.73 40.02
C PRO A 476 4.85 -7.51 41.37
N GLY A 477 3.51 -7.44 41.38
CA GLY A 477 2.69 -7.44 42.61
C GLY A 477 1.75 -6.25 42.86
N ALA A 478 1.73 -5.19 42.05
CA ALA A 478 0.77 -4.09 42.27
C ALA A 478 -0.65 -4.47 41.80
N ALA A 479 -1.69 -4.18 42.59
CA ALA A 479 -3.11 -4.38 42.25
C ALA A 479 -3.62 -3.38 41.17
N PRO A 480 -4.68 -3.69 40.40
CA PRO A 480 -5.21 -2.78 39.36
C PRO A 480 -5.72 -1.46 39.97
N GLY A 481 -5.12 -0.34 39.54
CA GLY A 481 -5.58 1.01 39.87
C GLY A 481 -6.75 1.43 38.96
N GLN A 482 -7.64 2.26 39.51
CA GLN A 482 -8.87 2.73 38.87
C GLN A 482 -8.61 3.54 37.58
N PRO A 483 -9.53 3.48 36.59
CA PRO A 483 -9.40 4.23 35.34
C PRO A 483 -9.54 5.75 35.56
N ALA A 484 -8.81 6.52 34.74
CA ALA A 484 -8.86 7.98 34.72
C ALA A 484 -10.23 8.51 34.27
N THR A 485 -10.64 9.64 34.85
CA THR A 485 -11.95 10.28 34.65
C THR A 485 -12.05 10.92 33.24
N PRO A 486 -13.17 10.76 32.51
CA PRO A 486 -13.35 11.39 31.19
C PRO A 486 -13.48 12.91 31.29
N GLY A 487 -12.77 13.67 30.45
CA GLY A 487 -13.08 15.10 30.22
C GLY A 487 -11.92 16.11 30.17
N GLN A 488 -10.65 15.71 30.29
CA GLN A 488 -9.53 16.66 30.13
C GLN A 488 -8.94 16.64 28.71
N PRO A 489 -8.63 17.82 28.12
CA PRO A 489 -7.91 17.89 26.85
C PRO A 489 -6.47 17.38 27.01
N ALA A 490 -6.02 16.56 26.06
CA ALA A 490 -4.69 15.96 26.07
C ALA A 490 -3.60 17.01 25.81
N THR A 491 -2.66 17.13 26.76
CA THR A 491 -1.43 17.93 26.62
C THR A 491 -0.42 17.18 25.74
N PRO A 492 0.34 17.84 24.84
CA PRO A 492 1.40 17.20 24.07
C PRO A 492 2.47 16.60 25.01
N GLY A 493 2.79 15.31 24.84
CA GLY A 493 3.86 14.62 25.59
C GLY A 493 3.42 13.64 26.68
N GLN A 494 2.14 13.25 26.77
CA GLN A 494 1.73 12.15 27.65
C GLN A 494 2.06 10.76 27.05
N PRO A 495 2.51 9.79 27.89
CA PRO A 495 2.87 8.45 27.44
C PRO A 495 1.65 7.66 26.94
N ALA A 496 1.87 6.82 25.92
CA ALA A 496 0.83 5.97 25.34
C ALA A 496 0.24 5.00 26.38
N ALA A 497 -1.08 4.84 26.36
CA ALA A 497 -1.78 3.86 27.19
C ALA A 497 -1.21 2.44 26.98
N PRO A 498 -0.97 1.66 28.05
CA PRO A 498 -0.49 0.29 27.92
C PRO A 498 -1.48 -0.56 27.12
N GLY A 499 -1.04 -1.14 26.00
CA GLY A 499 -1.86 -2.00 25.12
C GLY A 499 -1.75 -1.71 23.61
N LEU A 500 -1.21 -0.56 23.21
CA LEU A 500 -1.20 -0.13 21.79
C LEU A 500 0.09 -0.47 21.01
N LEU A 501 1.05 -1.16 21.61
CA LEU A 501 2.36 -1.42 20.99
C LEU A 501 2.25 -2.16 19.64
N GLY A 502 1.31 -3.11 19.52
CA GLY A 502 1.08 -3.81 18.26
C GLY A 502 0.48 -2.91 17.16
N VAL A 503 -0.33 -1.92 17.53
CA VAL A 503 -0.85 -0.90 16.60
C VAL A 503 0.29 0.02 16.16
N GLN A 504 1.10 0.50 17.11
CA GLN A 504 2.25 1.37 16.85
C GLN A 504 3.29 0.67 15.95
N ALA A 505 3.56 -0.61 16.19
CA ALA A 505 4.44 -1.43 15.37
C ALA A 505 3.98 -1.48 13.90
N ARG A 506 2.68 -1.70 13.67
CA ARG A 506 2.11 -1.78 12.32
C ARG A 506 2.08 -0.42 11.63
N ALA A 507 1.77 0.66 12.36
CA ALA A 507 1.86 2.03 11.85
C ALA A 507 3.30 2.39 11.45
N TYR A 508 4.30 2.02 12.26
CA TYR A 508 5.71 2.23 11.96
C TYR A 508 6.15 1.46 10.70
N ALA A 509 5.73 0.21 10.56
CA ALA A 509 5.98 -0.59 9.36
C ALA A 509 5.37 0.06 8.11
N ALA A 510 4.13 0.56 8.18
CA ALA A 510 3.48 1.28 7.08
C ALA A 510 4.24 2.57 6.70
N ALA A 511 4.71 3.36 7.68
CA ALA A 511 5.54 4.54 7.43
C ALA A 511 6.85 4.19 6.74
N ARG A 512 7.53 3.11 7.15
CA ARG A 512 8.78 2.64 6.53
C ARG A 512 8.55 2.18 5.09
N ILE A 513 7.48 1.41 4.84
CA ILE A 513 7.09 0.97 3.49
C ILE A 513 6.80 2.16 2.58
N ALA A 514 6.01 3.13 3.05
CA ALA A 514 5.68 4.33 2.28
C ALA A 514 6.93 5.17 1.97
N THR A 515 7.78 5.41 2.98
CA THR A 515 9.06 6.13 2.84
C THR A 515 9.95 5.45 1.80
N GLU A 516 10.05 4.14 1.87
CA GLU A 516 10.89 3.38 0.95
C GLU A 516 10.32 3.37 -0.47
N ALA A 517 9.01 3.25 -0.62
CA ALA A 517 8.35 3.33 -1.92
C ALA A 517 8.52 4.72 -2.56
N LEU A 518 8.44 5.80 -1.77
CA LEU A 518 8.75 7.16 -2.23
C LEU A 518 10.21 7.28 -2.72
N LYS A 519 11.17 6.69 -2.01
CA LYS A 519 12.58 6.64 -2.46
C LYS A 519 12.72 5.90 -3.78
N ARG A 520 12.09 4.73 -3.92
CA ARG A 520 12.14 3.92 -5.16
C ARG A 520 11.43 4.57 -6.34
N ALA A 521 10.36 5.33 -6.10
CA ALA A 521 9.62 6.03 -7.15
C ALA A 521 10.43 7.17 -7.80
N GLY A 522 11.50 7.64 -7.16
CA GLY A 522 12.40 8.64 -7.71
C GLY A 522 11.97 10.09 -7.49
N ALA A 523 12.75 11.02 -8.02
CA ALA A 523 12.54 12.47 -7.84
C ALA A 523 11.27 13.02 -8.52
N HIS A 524 10.69 12.28 -9.47
CA HIS A 524 9.46 12.60 -10.17
C HIS A 524 8.34 11.65 -9.74
N VAL A 525 8.08 11.61 -8.43
CA VAL A 525 7.08 10.70 -7.87
C VAL A 525 5.68 11.03 -8.40
N THR A 526 4.98 9.99 -8.83
CA THR A 526 3.56 10.00 -9.21
C THR A 526 2.85 8.88 -8.44
N ARG A 527 1.52 8.89 -8.39
CA ARG A 527 0.70 7.80 -7.86
C ARG A 527 1.03 6.48 -8.55
N GLU A 528 1.12 6.48 -9.88
CA GLU A 528 1.48 5.31 -10.67
C GLU A 528 2.92 4.84 -10.39
N GLY A 529 3.87 5.76 -10.30
CA GLY A 529 5.26 5.44 -9.94
C GLY A 529 5.37 4.87 -8.52
N LEU A 530 4.58 5.39 -7.58
CA LEU A 530 4.53 4.90 -6.20
C LEU A 530 3.89 3.51 -6.12
N ILE A 531 2.82 3.25 -6.88
CA ILE A 531 2.22 1.93 -7.02
C ILE A 531 3.24 0.93 -7.59
N ALA A 532 3.94 1.30 -8.66
CA ALA A 532 4.97 0.45 -9.25
C ALA A 532 6.14 0.19 -8.28
N ALA A 533 6.55 1.20 -7.50
CA ALA A 533 7.57 1.06 -6.47
C ALA A 533 7.13 0.11 -5.34
N LEU A 534 5.87 0.18 -4.92
CA LEU A 534 5.28 -0.76 -3.96
C LEU A 534 5.22 -2.17 -4.55
N GLU A 535 4.73 -2.33 -5.78
CA GLU A 535 4.69 -3.63 -6.50
C GLU A 535 6.08 -4.25 -6.73
N GLY A 536 7.13 -3.43 -6.76
CA GLY A 536 8.53 -3.84 -6.88
C GLY A 536 9.19 -4.18 -5.53
N LEU A 537 8.49 -3.99 -4.41
CA LEU A 537 9.02 -4.28 -3.08
C LEU A 537 9.16 -5.79 -2.87
N ARG A 538 10.39 -6.26 -2.65
CA ARG A 538 10.72 -7.67 -2.39
C ARG A 538 11.50 -7.77 -1.10
N ASP A 539 11.10 -8.73 -0.26
CA ASP A 539 11.78 -9.12 0.97
C ASP A 539 12.20 -7.92 1.85
N PHE A 540 11.34 -6.91 1.92
CA PHE A 540 11.66 -5.65 2.59
C PHE A 540 11.47 -5.77 4.10
N ASP A 541 12.52 -5.46 4.84
CA ASP A 541 12.47 -5.37 6.29
C ASP A 541 11.78 -4.06 6.72
N ALA A 542 10.48 -4.14 6.99
CA ALA A 542 9.67 -3.04 7.51
C ALA A 542 9.80 -2.86 9.04
N GLY A 543 10.62 -3.67 9.72
CA GLY A 543 10.91 -3.56 11.15
C GLY A 543 10.13 -4.60 11.95
N PRO A 544 9.12 -4.22 12.76
CA PRO A 544 8.48 -5.15 13.69
C PRO A 544 7.52 -6.17 13.05
N ALA A 545 7.53 -6.28 11.73
CA ALA A 545 6.74 -7.21 10.94
C ALA A 545 7.68 -8.22 10.22
N PRO A 546 7.18 -9.39 9.83
CA PRO A 546 7.89 -10.24 8.88
C PRO A 546 8.24 -9.46 7.61
N ARG A 547 9.28 -9.91 6.89
CA ARG A 547 9.70 -9.26 5.65
C ARG A 547 8.54 -9.20 4.67
N VAL A 548 8.37 -8.01 4.07
CA VAL A 548 7.22 -7.66 3.25
C VAL A 548 7.58 -7.81 1.78
N SER A 549 6.78 -8.56 1.04
CA SER A 549 6.85 -8.64 -0.42
C SER A 549 5.49 -8.34 -1.02
N PHE A 550 5.46 -7.40 -1.95
CA PHE A 550 4.30 -7.17 -2.81
C PHE A 550 4.62 -7.64 -4.23
N ALA A 551 3.60 -7.78 -5.06
CA ALA A 551 3.73 -7.95 -6.50
C ALA A 551 2.48 -7.40 -7.19
N ARG A 552 2.47 -7.37 -8.51
CA ARG A 552 1.31 -6.90 -9.30
C ARG A 552 0.02 -7.62 -8.90
N ASN A 553 0.11 -8.93 -8.72
CA ASN A 553 -0.97 -9.84 -8.33
C ASN A 553 -0.93 -10.23 -6.83
N ARG A 554 -0.12 -9.52 -6.02
CA ARG A 554 0.01 -9.76 -4.58
C ARG A 554 0.08 -8.44 -3.84
N ARG A 555 -1.06 -8.01 -3.32
CA ARG A 555 -1.17 -6.81 -2.46
C ARG A 555 -1.10 -7.11 -0.96
N THR A 556 -0.89 -8.37 -0.59
CA THR A 556 -0.68 -8.79 0.79
C THR A 556 0.80 -9.06 1.02
N GLY A 557 1.39 -8.25 1.90
CA GLY A 557 2.82 -8.19 2.14
C GLY A 557 3.40 -9.45 2.76
N VAL A 558 2.65 -10.04 3.69
CA VAL A 558 3.02 -11.25 4.43
C VAL A 558 1.99 -12.33 4.12
N LEU A 559 2.46 -13.50 3.67
CA LEU A 559 1.61 -14.65 3.34
C LEU A 559 1.83 -15.81 4.30
N GLY A 560 1.93 -15.53 5.59
CA GLY A 560 2.20 -16.58 6.56
C GLY A 560 1.94 -16.19 8.00
N ALA A 561 1.98 -17.18 8.87
CA ALA A 561 1.88 -17.01 10.30
C ALA A 561 2.61 -18.14 11.03
N THR A 562 2.89 -17.92 12.31
CA THR A 562 3.25 -18.98 13.26
C THR A 562 2.04 -19.32 14.13
N LEU A 563 1.87 -20.58 14.50
CA LEU A 563 0.89 -20.98 15.49
C LEU A 563 1.47 -20.85 16.90
N VAL A 564 0.66 -20.35 17.83
CA VAL A 564 1.02 -20.17 19.23
C VAL A 564 -0.06 -20.68 20.16
N ARG A 565 0.36 -20.99 21.39
CA ARG A 565 -0.53 -21.30 22.51
C ARG A 565 -0.38 -20.23 23.56
N LEU A 566 -1.44 -19.94 24.30
CA LEU A 566 -1.34 -19.12 25.49
C LEU A 566 -0.52 -19.87 26.54
N ASP A 567 0.30 -19.15 27.28
CA ASP A 567 1.08 -19.67 28.39
C ASP A 567 0.67 -18.93 29.66
N PRO A 568 -0.13 -19.57 30.53
CA PRO A 568 -0.58 -18.96 31.78
C PRO A 568 0.58 -18.60 32.72
N ALA A 569 1.71 -19.31 32.65
CA ALA A 569 2.84 -19.05 33.52
C ALA A 569 3.55 -17.72 33.18
N SER A 570 3.70 -17.42 31.89
CA SER A 570 4.27 -16.15 31.44
C SER A 570 3.24 -15.04 31.20
N GLY A 571 1.94 -15.36 31.23
CA GLY A 571 0.87 -14.43 30.81
C GLY A 571 1.00 -14.05 29.32
N GLY A 572 1.68 -14.89 28.54
CA GLY A 572 2.07 -14.62 27.16
C GLY A 572 1.61 -15.71 26.19
N ALA A 573 2.27 -15.79 25.04
CA ALA A 573 2.06 -16.84 24.08
C ALA A 573 3.39 -17.51 23.71
N VAL A 574 3.39 -18.84 23.62
CA VAL A 574 4.53 -19.67 23.27
C VAL A 574 4.35 -20.25 21.88
N ARG A 575 5.46 -20.36 21.14
CA ARG A 575 5.48 -20.93 19.80
C ARG A 575 5.03 -22.39 19.83
N ALA A 576 4.10 -22.74 18.95
CA ALA A 576 3.59 -24.11 18.77
C ALA A 576 3.89 -24.69 17.37
N SER A 577 4.39 -23.88 16.43
CA SER A 577 4.82 -24.34 15.11
C SER A 577 6.05 -23.57 14.59
N PRO A 578 6.75 -24.08 13.56
CA PRO A 578 7.59 -23.24 12.71
C PRO A 578 6.76 -22.15 11.99
N TRP A 579 7.43 -21.21 11.32
CA TRP A 579 6.74 -20.28 10.41
C TRP A 579 6.12 -21.06 9.25
N ILE A 580 4.85 -20.79 8.97
CA ILE A 580 4.12 -21.42 7.87
C ILE A 580 3.76 -20.34 6.87
N GLU A 581 4.34 -20.45 5.67
CA GLU A 581 4.02 -19.62 4.53
C GLU A 581 3.07 -20.37 3.60
N VAL A 582 2.11 -19.63 3.04
CA VAL A 582 1.19 -20.13 2.02
C VAL A 582 1.52 -19.47 0.69
N VAL A 583 1.48 -20.27 -0.38
CA VAL A 583 1.74 -19.77 -1.73
C VAL A 583 0.66 -18.76 -2.16
N PRO A 584 0.96 -17.74 -2.97
CA PRO A 584 -0.06 -16.86 -3.53
C PRO A 584 -1.23 -17.62 -4.20
#